data_AF-A0A147KLX0-F1
#
_entry.id   AF-A0A147KLX0-F1
#
_cell.length_a   1.000
_cell.length_b   1.000
_cell.length_c   1.000
_cell.angle_alpha   90.00
_cell.angle_beta   90.00
_cell.angle_gamma   90.00
#
_symmetry.space_group_name_H-M   'P 1'
#
loop_
_entity.id
_entity.type
_entity.pdbx_description
1 polymer ?
#
loop_
_entity_poly.entity_id
_entity_poly.type
_entity_poly.pdbx_seq_one_letter_code
_entity_poly.pdbx_strand_id
1 'polypeptide(L)'
;MSGPGAPDNGLQPERTLLAWQRTLFGLVAAVLLYLRIPVGDTPGGAAGRLLVVSVLLGACAVLVVHLRWRWRRPSPARTARPAPLARPWTLVLLSAVVTGLAVATALSALLR
;
A
#
# COMPACT_ATOMS: atom_id res chain seq x y z
N MET A 1 -24.14 -15.16 -32.19
CA MET A 1 -24.19 -13.69 -32.36
C MET A 1 -24.08 -13.04 -30.99
N SER A 2 -22.86 -12.76 -30.54
CA SER A 2 -22.60 -12.03 -29.28
C SER A 2 -22.49 -10.54 -29.64
N GLY A 3 -23.39 -9.71 -29.11
CA GLY A 3 -23.52 -8.31 -29.49
C GLY A 3 -22.32 -7.43 -29.10
N PRO A 4 -22.14 -6.26 -29.75
CA PRO A 4 -21.04 -5.35 -29.46
C PRO A 4 -21.19 -4.74 -28.05
N GLY A 5 -20.18 -4.94 -27.22
CA GLY A 5 -19.89 -4.06 -26.08
C GLY A 5 -20.89 -4.06 -24.93
N ALA A 6 -21.21 -5.23 -24.35
CA ALA A 6 -21.78 -5.24 -22.99
C ALA A 6 -20.79 -4.54 -22.05
N PRO A 7 -21.10 -3.36 -21.50
CA PRO A 7 -20.14 -2.61 -20.73
C PRO A 7 -19.89 -3.37 -19.41
N ASP A 8 -18.62 -3.52 -19.06
CA ASP A 8 -18.09 -4.25 -17.90
C ASP A 8 -18.44 -3.49 -16.59
N ASN A 9 -19.74 -3.32 -16.33
CA ASN A 9 -20.31 -2.34 -15.40
C ASN A 9 -20.34 -2.81 -13.94
N GLY A 10 -20.04 -4.08 -13.66
CA GLY A 10 -20.14 -4.68 -12.33
C GLY A 10 -18.82 -5.02 -11.65
N LEU A 11 -17.77 -5.35 -12.41
CA LEU A 11 -16.53 -5.95 -11.88
C LEU A 11 -15.39 -4.95 -11.65
N GLN A 12 -15.55 -3.69 -12.07
CA GLN A 12 -14.52 -2.67 -11.90
C GLN A 12 -14.14 -2.38 -10.42
N PRO A 13 -15.08 -2.33 -9.46
CA PRO A 13 -14.74 -2.12 -8.05
C PRO A 13 -13.92 -3.27 -7.47
N GLU A 14 -14.23 -4.51 -7.83
CA GLU A 14 -13.52 -5.71 -7.37
C GLU A 14 -12.10 -5.75 -7.95
N ARG A 15 -11.93 -5.47 -9.24
CA ARG A 15 -10.61 -5.36 -9.89
C ARG A 15 -9.75 -4.27 -9.24
N THR A 16 -10.35 -3.13 -8.90
CA THR A 16 -9.63 -2.05 -8.20
C THR A 16 -9.19 -2.50 -6.82
N LEU A 17 -10.04 -3.21 -6.08
CA LEU A 17 -9.70 -3.74 -4.76
C LEU A 17 -8.54 -4.75 -4.82
N LEU A 18 -8.58 -5.71 -5.76
CA LEU A 18 -7.50 -6.67 -5.95
C LEU A 18 -6.19 -5.98 -6.33
N ALA A 19 -6.25 -4.95 -7.18
CA ALA A 19 -5.08 -4.14 -7.49
C ALA A 19 -4.50 -3.45 -6.24
N TRP A 20 -5.35 -2.84 -5.40
CA TRP A 20 -4.92 -2.25 -4.13
C TRP A 20 -4.29 -3.27 -3.17
N GLN A 21 -4.91 -4.45 -3.02
CA GLN A 21 -4.35 -5.52 -2.20
C GLN A 21 -2.97 -5.95 -2.72
N ARG A 22 -2.84 -6.15 -4.03
CA ARG A 22 -1.56 -6.51 -4.65
C ARG A 22 -0.48 -5.46 -4.40
N THR A 23 -0.80 -4.17 -4.56
CA THR A 23 0.15 -3.09 -4.28
C THR A 23 0.58 -3.08 -2.82
N LEU A 24 -0.35 -3.27 -1.88
CA LEU A 24 -0.04 -3.30 -0.45
C LEU A 24 0.83 -4.52 -0.08
N PHE A 25 0.56 -5.69 -0.64
CA PHE A 25 1.42 -6.87 -0.44
C PHE A 25 2.83 -6.65 -0.99
N GLY A 26 2.95 -6.07 -2.19
CA GLY A 26 4.25 -5.71 -2.77
C GLY A 26 5.02 -4.73 -1.89
N LEU A 27 4.32 -3.74 -1.33
CA LEU A 27 4.93 -2.76 -0.43
C LEU A 27 5.39 -3.38 0.89
N VAL A 28 4.57 -4.24 1.51
CA VAL A 28 4.97 -4.99 2.70
C VAL A 28 6.19 -5.87 2.41
N ALA A 29 6.19 -6.58 1.27
CA ALA A 29 7.34 -7.39 0.88
C ALA A 29 8.61 -6.54 0.69
N ALA A 30 8.50 -5.37 0.08
CA ALA A 30 9.62 -4.45 -0.10
C ALA A 30 10.15 -3.91 1.24
N VAL A 31 9.27 -3.57 2.19
CA VAL A 31 9.65 -3.17 3.55
C VAL A 31 10.34 -4.31 4.29
N LEU A 32 9.86 -5.55 4.15
CA LEU A 32 10.52 -6.72 4.74
C LEU A 32 11.88 -6.99 4.09
N LEU A 33 12.00 -6.75 2.78
CA LEU A 33 13.26 -6.91 2.05
C LEU A 33 14.34 -5.95 2.56
N TYR A 34 13.97 -4.77 3.07
CA TYR A 34 14.89 -3.84 3.73
C TYR A 34 15.65 -4.48 4.90
N LEU A 35 15.05 -5.46 5.61
CA LEU A 35 15.71 -6.18 6.69
C LEU A 35 16.92 -7.02 6.24
N ARG A 36 17.05 -7.29 4.94
CA ARG A 36 18.23 -7.98 4.37
C ARG A 36 19.47 -7.09 4.33
N ILE A 37 19.33 -5.77 4.48
CA ILE A 37 20.47 -4.86 4.54
C ILE A 37 21.25 -5.13 5.85
N PRO A 38 22.59 -5.25 5.79
CA PRO A 38 23.41 -5.42 6.98
C PRO A 38 23.17 -4.31 8.01
N VAL A 39 23.18 -4.67 9.29
CA VAL A 39 22.96 -3.71 10.38
C VAL A 39 24.02 -2.61 10.39
N GLY A 40 25.26 -2.94 10.05
CA GLY A 40 26.37 -1.98 9.98
C GLY A 40 26.17 -0.89 8.93
N ASP A 41 25.44 -1.21 7.86
CA ASP A 41 25.18 -0.31 6.73
C ASP A 41 23.90 0.52 6.97
N THR A 42 23.18 0.26 8.07
CA THR A 42 21.91 0.94 8.36
C THR A 42 22.14 2.14 9.30
N PRO A 43 21.71 3.36 8.94
CA PRO A 43 21.80 4.51 9.85
C PRO A 43 21.04 4.24 11.17
N GLY A 44 21.74 4.42 12.29
CA GLY A 44 21.21 4.09 13.63
C GLY A 44 21.23 2.59 13.99
N GLY A 45 21.92 1.77 13.18
CA GLY A 45 22.13 0.35 13.43
C GLY A 45 20.82 -0.43 13.58
N ALA A 46 20.79 -1.37 14.54
CA ALA A 46 19.64 -2.25 14.72
C ALA A 46 18.39 -1.48 15.15
N ALA A 47 18.53 -0.47 16.01
CA ALA A 47 17.42 0.34 16.50
C ALA A 47 16.81 1.20 15.39
N GLY A 48 17.65 1.87 14.59
CA GLY A 48 17.20 2.66 13.43
C GLY A 48 16.47 1.79 12.42
N ARG A 49 17.00 0.60 12.12
CA ARG A 49 16.35 -0.37 11.24
C ARG A 49 14.97 -0.80 11.73
N LEU A 50 14.87 -1.17 13.02
CA LEU A 50 13.61 -1.59 13.62
C LEU A 50 12.59 -0.46 13.60
N LEU A 51 13.02 0.78 13.86
CA LEU A 51 12.15 1.96 13.80
C LEU A 51 11.60 2.19 12.38
N VAL A 52 12.47 2.19 11.36
CA VAL A 52 12.06 2.34 9.95
C VAL A 52 11.06 1.26 9.55
N VAL A 53 11.37 -0.01 9.81
CA VAL A 53 10.49 -1.13 9.45
C VAL A 53 9.16 -1.05 10.20
N SER A 54 9.17 -0.73 11.49
CA SER A 54 7.95 -0.62 12.30
C SER A 54 7.04 0.50 11.81
N VAL A 55 7.60 1.66 11.48
CA VAL A 55 6.84 2.81 10.97
C VAL A 55 6.24 2.49 9.60
N LEU A 56 7.02 1.94 8.67
CA LEU A 56 6.55 1.62 7.32
C LEU A 56 5.51 0.49 7.32
N LEU A 57 5.72 -0.56 8.12
CA LEU A 57 4.73 -1.63 8.29
C LEU A 57 3.47 -1.12 8.98
N GLY A 58 3.59 -0.25 9.98
CA GLY A 58 2.44 0.38 10.63
C GLY A 58 1.58 1.16 9.65
N ALA A 59 2.21 1.97 8.79
CA ALA A 59 1.50 2.70 7.73
C ALA A 59 0.83 1.77 6.70
N CYS A 60 1.51 0.68 6.31
CA CYS A 60 0.91 -0.35 5.45
C CYS A 60 -0.30 -1.01 6.13
N ALA A 61 -0.21 -1.33 7.42
CA ALA A 61 -1.30 -1.93 8.19
C ALA A 61 -2.51 -0.99 8.25
N VAL A 62 -2.31 0.31 8.45
CA VAL A 62 -3.39 1.32 8.41
C VAL A 62 -4.10 1.29 7.04
N LEU A 63 -3.35 1.23 5.93
CA LEU A 63 -3.94 1.14 4.59
C LEU A 63 -4.74 -0.15 4.38
N VAL A 64 -4.19 -1.30 4.81
CA VAL A 64 -4.87 -2.61 4.72
C VAL A 64 -6.14 -2.64 5.55
N VAL A 65 -6.10 -2.14 6.79
CA VAL A 65 -7.25 -2.08 7.69
C VAL A 65 -8.30 -1.14 7.14
N HIS A 66 -7.93 0.04 6.65
CA HIS A 66 -8.87 0.98 6.04
C HIS A 66 -9.58 0.36 4.82
N LEU A 67 -8.81 -0.30 3.94
CA LEU A 67 -9.37 -0.95 2.76
C LEU A 67 -10.35 -2.08 3.15
N ARG A 68 -9.96 -2.92 4.12
CA ARG A 68 -10.82 -4.01 4.63
C ARG A 68 -12.08 -3.49 5.31
N TRP A 69 -11.97 -2.44 6.12
CA TRP A 69 -13.09 -1.86 6.83
C TRP A 69 -14.09 -1.21 5.87
N ARG A 70 -13.59 -0.47 4.86
CA ARG A 70 -14.42 0.12 3.81
C ARG A 70 -15.15 -0.94 2.99
N TRP A 71 -14.50 -2.06 2.71
CA TRP A 71 -15.11 -3.15 1.94
C TRP A 71 -16.15 -3.94 2.74
N ARG A 72 -15.91 -4.17 4.05
CA ARG A 72 -16.85 -4.88 4.92
C ARG A 72 -18.09 -4.05 5.28
N ARG A 73 -18.07 -2.73 5.08
CA ARG A 73 -19.25 -1.89 5.28
C ARG A 73 -20.25 -2.17 4.14
N PRO A 74 -21.44 -2.73 4.43
CA PRO A 74 -22.48 -2.88 3.41
C PRO A 74 -22.84 -1.48 2.92
N SER A 75 -22.58 -1.18 1.64
CA SER A 75 -22.96 0.09 1.06
C SER A 75 -24.49 0.12 0.89
N PRO A 76 -25.24 1.01 1.56
CA PRO A 76 -26.68 1.17 1.30
C PRO A 76 -26.94 1.78 -0.08
N ALA A 77 -25.90 2.28 -0.75
CA ALA A 77 -25.95 2.88 -2.06
C ALA A 77 -25.43 1.90 -3.12
N ARG A 78 -26.28 0.98 -3.57
CA ARG A 78 -26.09 0.31 -4.87
C ARG A 78 -26.55 1.22 -6.04
N THR A 79 -27.03 2.43 -5.73
CA THR A 79 -27.68 3.38 -6.64
C THR A 79 -27.02 4.77 -6.71
N ALA A 80 -26.13 5.14 -5.79
CA ALA A 80 -25.46 6.45 -5.82
C ALA A 80 -23.98 6.29 -6.20
N ARG A 81 -23.63 6.89 -7.35
CA ARG A 81 -22.30 7.24 -7.90
C ARG A 81 -21.09 6.56 -7.23
N PRO A 82 -20.26 5.77 -7.95
CA PRO A 82 -19.12 5.07 -7.36
C PRO A 82 -18.14 6.08 -6.73
N ALA A 83 -18.17 6.17 -5.41
CA ALA A 83 -17.25 7.03 -4.68
C ALA A 83 -15.81 6.51 -4.90
N PRO A 84 -14.84 7.40 -5.20
CA PRO A 84 -13.45 7.02 -5.48
C PRO A 84 -12.93 6.01 -4.47
N LEU A 85 -12.39 4.88 -4.95
CA LEU A 85 -11.94 3.81 -4.05
C LEU A 85 -10.79 4.25 -3.13
N ALA A 86 -9.97 5.19 -3.62
CA ALA A 86 -8.88 5.80 -2.89
C ALA A 86 -9.32 7.17 -2.37
N ARG A 87 -9.33 7.35 -1.05
CA ARG A 87 -9.43 8.69 -0.47
C ARG A 87 -8.10 9.42 -0.75
N PRO A 88 -8.08 10.75 -0.89
CA PRO A 88 -6.84 11.49 -1.18
C PRO A 88 -5.73 11.19 -0.15
N TRP A 89 -6.08 11.02 1.12
CA TRP A 89 -5.10 10.67 2.16
C TRP A 89 -4.44 9.29 1.96
N THR A 90 -5.12 8.32 1.34
CA THR A 90 -4.51 7.00 1.10
C THR A 90 -3.41 7.07 0.05
N LEU A 91 -3.56 7.97 -0.94
CA LEU A 91 -2.53 8.23 -1.95
C LEU A 91 -1.33 8.94 -1.33
N VAL A 92 -1.57 9.94 -0.48
CA VAL A 92 -0.52 10.65 0.26
C VAL A 92 0.25 9.68 1.15
N LEU A 93 -0.45 8.83 1.92
CA LEU A 93 0.20 7.85 2.79
C LEU A 93 0.98 6.81 1.99
N LEU A 94 0.43 6.30 0.90
CA LEU A 94 1.13 5.37 0.01
C LEU A 94 2.42 6.01 -0.54
N SER A 95 2.34 7.25 -1.04
CA SER A 95 3.47 8.01 -1.55
C SER A 95 4.54 8.23 -0.46
N ALA A 96 4.11 8.56 0.76
CA ALA A 96 5.01 8.74 1.90
C ALA A 96 5.75 7.44 2.26
N VAL A 97 5.06 6.29 2.27
CA VAL A 97 5.69 4.99 2.54
C VAL A 97 6.71 4.63 1.45
N VAL A 98 6.36 4.82 0.18
CA VAL A 98 7.26 4.56 -0.95
C VAL A 98 8.50 5.47 -0.89
N THR A 99 8.29 6.77 -0.64
CA THR A 99 9.37 7.75 -0.51
C THR A 99 10.26 7.44 0.69
N GLY A 100 9.66 7.13 1.85
CA GLY A 100 10.39 6.78 3.06
C GLY A 100 11.25 5.52 2.88
N LEU A 101 10.69 4.49 2.22
CA LEU A 101 11.45 3.28 1.89
C LEU A 101 12.61 3.60 0.94
N ALA A 102 12.38 4.39 -0.12
CA ALA A 102 13.41 4.79 -1.08
C ALA A 102 14.56 5.56 -0.39
N VAL A 103 14.23 6.54 0.45
CA VAL A 103 15.22 7.32 1.20
C VAL A 103 16.01 6.41 2.16
N ALA A 104 15.33 5.55 2.92
CA ALA A 104 16.00 4.64 3.85
C ALA A 104 16.97 3.69 3.11
N THR A 105 16.55 3.14 1.97
CA THR A 105 17.42 2.30 1.12
C THR A 105 18.60 3.08 0.56
N ALA A 106 18.39 4.30 0.07
CA ALA A 106 19.44 5.14 -0.50
C ALA A 106 20.48 5.52 0.57
N LEU A 107 20.03 5.93 1.76
CA LEU A 107 20.93 6.24 2.88
C LEU A 107 21.74 5.02 3.29
N SER A 108 21.11 3.85 3.39
CA SER A 108 21.81 2.63 3.77
C SER A 108 22.84 2.20 2.71
N ALA A 109 22.56 2.47 1.42
CA ALA A 109 23.49 2.20 0.33
C ALA A 109 24.68 3.18 0.30
N LEU A 110 24.47 4.45 0.69
CA LEU A 110 25.49 5.48 0.74
C LEU A 110 26.41 5.39 1.98
N LEU A 111 25.94 4.75 3.05
CA LEU A 111 26.64 4.61 4.33
C LEU A 111 27.38 3.28 4.49
N ARG A 112 27.28 2.39 3.49
CA ARG A 112 28.02 1.14 3.38
C ARG A 112 29.47 1.38 2.98
#